data_AF-A0AAC9LLJ9-F1
#
_entry.id   AF-A0AAC9LLJ9-F1
#
_cell.length_a   1.000
_cell.length_b   1.000
_cell.length_c   1.000
_cell.angle_alpha   90.00
_cell.angle_beta   90.00
_cell.angle_gamma   90.00
#
_symmetry.space_group_name_H-M   'P 1'
#
loop_
_entity.id
_entity.type
_entity.pdbx_description
1 polymer ?
#
loop_
_entity_poly.entity_id
_entity_poly.type
_entity_poly.pdbx_seq_one_letter_code
_entity_poly.pdbx_strand_id
1 'polypeptide(L)'
;MKKLLIVAVALFALQINAQDKKENKKELRKEKMEQYRNMDSKEIAALQTKKMTLALDLTPEQQSKVEQINIKNADLRKAAMEKRMAAKDTDKKLSPEDKLKRENERLDQEIATKREMKAILTPEQYEKYSKMSKRRGNKGMRGKMKGKKGEKKEHKMEKE
;
A
#
# COMPACT_ATOMS: atom_id res chain seq x y z
N MET A 1 -43.60 6.07 29.87
CA MET A 1 -42.98 7.22 29.16
C MET A 1 -41.51 7.43 29.55
N LYS A 2 -41.14 7.51 30.84
CA LYS A 2 -39.73 7.71 31.28
C LYS A 2 -38.75 6.62 30.81
N LYS A 3 -39.19 5.36 30.69
CA LYS A 3 -38.37 4.23 30.20
C LYS A 3 -38.12 4.25 28.69
N LEU A 4 -39.00 4.89 27.91
CA LEU A 4 -38.84 5.03 26.44
C LEU A 4 -37.81 6.12 26.10
N LEU A 5 -37.74 7.19 26.91
CA LEU A 5 -36.72 8.23 26.76
C LEU A 5 -35.30 7.69 26.99
N ILE A 6 -35.09 6.80 27.95
CA ILE A 6 -33.78 6.18 28.22
C ILE A 6 -33.33 5.29 27.05
N VAL A 7 -34.25 4.53 26.45
CA VAL A 7 -33.96 3.71 25.26
C VAL A 7 -33.64 4.59 24.05
N ALA A 8 -34.35 5.70 23.87
CA ALA A 8 -34.07 6.66 22.79
C ALA A 8 -32.70 7.35 22.95
N VAL A 9 -32.32 7.76 24.16
CA VAL A 9 -31.01 8.37 24.43
C VAL A 9 -29.87 7.35 24.27
N ALA A 10 -30.08 6.09 24.67
CA ALA A 10 -29.11 5.02 24.46
C ALA A 10 -28.89 4.71 22.97
N LEU A 11 -29.93 4.79 22.14
CA LEU A 11 -29.81 4.60 20.69
C LEU A 11 -29.07 5.76 20.00
N PHE A 12 -29.26 7.00 20.44
CA PHE A 12 -28.51 8.16 19.94
C PHE A 12 -27.01 8.11 20.33
N ALA A 13 -26.67 7.68 21.55
CA ALA A 13 -25.27 7.55 21.98
C ALA A 13 -24.47 6.50 21.19
N LEU A 14 -25.13 5.47 20.66
CA LEU A 14 -24.50 4.45 19.82
C LEU A 14 -24.18 4.93 18.40
N GLN A 15 -24.86 5.97 17.91
CA GLN A 15 -24.67 6.50 16.54
C GLN A 15 -23.45 7.42 16.39
N ILE A 16 -22.93 7.99 17.48
CA ILE A 16 -21.81 8.95 17.46
C ILE A 16 -20.47 8.28 17.11
N ASN A 17 -20.31 6.96 17.30
CA ASN A 17 -19.05 6.24 17.10
C ASN A 17 -18.77 5.79 15.64
N ALA A 18 -19.60 6.19 14.67
CA ALA A 18 -19.55 5.67 13.30
C ALA A 18 -18.85 6.60 12.28
N GLN A 19 -18.92 7.93 12.44
CA GLN A 19 -18.32 8.89 11.49
C GLN A 19 -16.82 9.16 11.73
N ASP A 20 -16.36 9.22 13.00
CA ASP A 20 -14.95 9.52 13.36
C ASP A 20 -13.93 8.52 12.82
N LYS A 21 -14.35 7.29 12.48
CA LYS A 21 -13.43 6.24 12.01
C LYS A 21 -12.91 6.49 10.59
N LYS A 22 -13.61 7.26 9.76
CA LYS A 22 -13.21 7.51 8.35
C LYS A 22 -12.19 8.64 8.25
N GLU A 23 -12.36 9.71 9.01
CA GLU A 23 -11.45 10.87 9.00
C GLU A 23 -10.10 10.52 9.63
N ASN A 24 -10.10 9.93 10.83
CA ASN A 24 -8.90 9.41 11.48
C ASN A 24 -8.08 8.46 10.57
N LYS A 25 -8.76 7.66 9.75
CA LYS A 25 -8.08 6.73 8.81
C LYS A 25 -7.50 7.44 7.59
N LYS A 26 -8.11 8.54 7.13
CA LYS A 26 -7.56 9.37 6.04
C LYS A 26 -6.33 10.12 6.53
N GLU A 27 -6.40 10.69 7.72
CA GLU A 27 -5.31 11.42 8.36
C GLU A 27 -4.11 10.52 8.64
N LEU A 28 -4.31 9.35 9.26
CA LEU A 28 -3.26 8.36 9.49
C LEU A 28 -2.58 7.89 8.18
N ARG A 29 -3.32 7.89 7.06
CA ARG A 29 -2.75 7.56 5.74
C ARG A 29 -1.92 8.70 5.16
N LYS A 30 -2.31 9.95 5.40
CA LYS A 30 -1.53 11.13 5.00
C LYS A 30 -0.23 11.18 5.78
N GLU A 31 -0.31 11.08 7.10
CA GLU A 31 0.85 11.06 8.00
C GLU A 31 1.84 9.96 7.60
N LYS A 32 1.37 8.73 7.36
CA LYS A 32 2.24 7.63 6.88
C LYS A 32 2.89 7.89 5.53
N MET A 33 2.21 8.59 4.62
CA MET A 33 2.83 8.96 3.34
C MET A 33 3.88 10.05 3.52
N GLU A 34 3.62 11.05 4.36
CA GLU A 34 4.57 12.12 4.66
C GLU A 34 5.82 11.57 5.34
N GLN A 35 5.66 10.70 6.34
CA GLN A 35 6.77 9.97 6.96
C GLN A 35 7.59 9.21 5.91
N TYR A 36 6.95 8.46 5.01
CA TYR A 36 7.65 7.74 3.95
C TYR A 36 8.38 8.66 2.97
N ARG A 37 7.80 9.83 2.65
CA ARG A 37 8.41 10.82 1.76
C ARG A 37 9.68 11.41 2.37
N ASN A 38 9.66 11.67 3.67
CA ASN A 38 10.76 12.29 4.40
C ASN A 38 11.89 11.31 4.76
N MET A 39 11.61 10.00 4.76
CA MET A 39 12.64 8.96 4.97
C MET A 39 13.61 8.89 3.79
N ASP A 40 14.89 8.63 4.03
CA ASP A 40 15.86 8.44 2.96
C ASP A 40 15.62 7.12 2.20
N SER A 41 15.84 7.14 0.88
CA SER A 41 15.66 5.95 0.03
C SER A 41 16.61 4.83 0.44
N LYS A 42 17.82 5.17 0.88
CA LYS A 42 18.81 4.19 1.34
C LYS A 42 18.38 3.56 2.66
N GLU A 43 17.83 4.33 3.60
CA GLU A 43 17.32 3.78 4.87
C GLU A 43 16.15 2.81 4.64
N ILE A 44 15.22 3.18 3.76
CA ILE A 44 14.10 2.31 3.37
C ILE A 44 14.63 1.02 2.74
N ALA A 45 15.60 1.14 1.83
CA ALA A 45 16.21 0.01 1.15
C ALA A 45 16.97 -0.91 2.12
N ALA A 46 17.78 -0.36 3.00
CA ALA A 46 18.51 -1.08 4.03
C ALA A 46 17.56 -1.86 4.96
N LEU A 47 16.48 -1.23 5.41
CA LEU A 47 15.46 -1.90 6.22
C LEU A 47 14.78 -3.04 5.45
N GLN A 48 14.48 -2.82 4.17
CA GLN A 48 13.89 -3.84 3.31
C GLN A 48 14.86 -5.02 3.10
N THR A 49 16.14 -4.76 2.87
CA THR A 49 17.19 -5.77 2.74
C THR A 49 17.34 -6.58 4.02
N LYS A 50 17.35 -5.93 5.19
CA LYS A 50 17.39 -6.64 6.49
C LYS A 50 16.21 -7.57 6.68
N LYS A 51 15.00 -7.13 6.32
CA LYS A 51 13.79 -7.98 6.36
C LYS A 51 13.85 -9.14 5.37
N MET A 52 14.43 -8.94 4.19
CA MET A 52 14.64 -10.00 3.20
C MET A 52 15.69 -11.00 3.68
N THR A 53 16.76 -10.52 4.32
CA THR A 53 17.78 -11.33 4.96
C THR A 53 17.17 -12.24 6.01
N LEU A 54 16.36 -11.70 6.91
CA LEU A 54 15.67 -12.49 7.93
C LEU A 54 14.73 -13.56 7.35
N ALA A 55 14.18 -13.35 6.16
CA ALA A 55 13.21 -14.26 5.56
C ALA A 55 13.83 -15.30 4.60
N LEU A 56 15.00 -15.00 4.05
CA LEU A 56 15.64 -15.75 2.96
C LEU A 56 17.05 -16.22 3.30
N ASP A 57 17.59 -15.83 4.46
CA ASP A 57 18.95 -16.14 4.90
C ASP A 57 19.99 -15.68 3.87
N LEU A 58 19.91 -14.39 3.50
CA LEU A 58 20.78 -13.82 2.48
C LEU A 58 22.25 -13.74 2.94
N THR A 59 23.18 -14.16 2.08
CA THR A 59 24.62 -13.97 2.33
C THR A 59 25.00 -12.49 2.27
N PRO A 60 26.14 -12.06 2.85
CA PRO A 60 26.58 -10.66 2.79
C PRO A 60 26.66 -10.11 1.36
N GLU A 61 27.13 -10.92 0.41
CA GLU A 61 27.18 -10.55 -1.01
C GLU A 61 25.78 -10.37 -1.62
N GLN A 62 24.84 -11.25 -1.29
CA GLN A 62 23.45 -11.14 -1.72
C GLN A 62 22.79 -9.91 -1.11
N GLN A 63 23.05 -9.60 0.16
CA GLN A 63 22.52 -8.42 0.84
C GLN A 63 22.92 -7.13 0.12
N SER A 64 24.20 -6.97 -0.22
CA SER A 64 24.70 -5.80 -0.96
C SER A 64 23.99 -5.63 -2.32
N LYS A 65 23.86 -6.72 -3.09
CA LYS A 65 23.16 -6.70 -4.40
C LYS A 65 21.65 -6.41 -4.24
N VAL A 66 21.00 -7.03 -3.26
CA VAL A 66 19.58 -6.79 -2.94
C VAL A 66 19.36 -5.33 -2.52
N GLU A 67 20.27 -4.76 -1.74
CA GLU A 67 20.19 -3.38 -1.30
C GLU A 67 20.25 -2.39 -2.47
N GLN A 68 21.15 -2.59 -3.42
CA GLN A 68 21.21 -1.77 -4.64
C GLN A 68 19.89 -1.82 -5.43
N ILE A 69 19.31 -3.02 -5.59
CA ILE A 69 18.00 -3.21 -6.24
C ILE A 69 16.90 -2.49 -5.44
N ASN A 70 16.94 -2.56 -4.11
CA ASN A 70 15.97 -1.91 -3.24
C ASN A 70 16.09 -0.38 -3.26
N ILE A 71 17.29 0.19 -3.34
CA ILE A 71 17.53 1.64 -3.47
C ILE A 71 16.90 2.14 -4.77
N LYS A 72 17.26 1.52 -5.90
CA LYS A 72 16.69 1.85 -7.22
C LYS A 72 15.16 1.80 -7.19
N ASN A 73 14.59 0.76 -6.59
CA ASN A 73 13.15 0.62 -6.46
C ASN A 73 12.51 1.65 -5.51
N ALA A 74 13.19 2.04 -4.44
CA ALA A 74 12.72 3.09 -3.53
C ALA A 74 12.68 4.45 -4.23
N ASP A 75 13.72 4.79 -4.99
CA ASP A 75 13.79 6.04 -5.76
C ASP A 75 12.68 6.12 -6.81
N LEU A 76 12.48 5.05 -7.58
CA LEU A 76 11.39 4.99 -8.55
C LEU A 76 10.01 5.14 -7.89
N ARG A 77 9.79 4.52 -6.73
CA ARG A 77 8.53 4.65 -5.97
C ARG A 77 8.32 6.06 -5.45
N LYS A 78 9.37 6.73 -4.96
CA LYS A 78 9.30 8.13 -4.52
C LYS A 78 8.98 9.06 -5.68
N ALA A 79 9.69 8.95 -6.79
CA ALA A 79 9.41 9.76 -7.98
C ALA A 79 7.98 9.55 -8.49
N ALA A 80 7.48 8.30 -8.52
CA ALA A 80 6.09 8.02 -8.88
C ALA A 80 5.08 8.58 -7.86
N MET A 81 5.41 8.57 -6.57
CA MET A 81 4.60 9.17 -5.52
C MET A 81 4.50 10.69 -5.68
N GLU A 82 5.62 11.38 -5.89
CA GLU A 82 5.67 12.83 -6.07
C GLU A 82 4.87 13.27 -7.30
N LYS A 83 5.07 12.59 -8.44
CA LYS A 83 4.26 12.81 -9.65
C LYS A 83 2.76 12.64 -9.37
N ARG A 84 2.38 11.66 -8.54
CA ARG A 84 0.99 11.42 -8.18
C ARG A 84 0.44 12.51 -7.24
N MET A 85 1.24 13.05 -6.33
CA MET A 85 0.79 14.14 -5.45
C MET A 85 0.61 15.43 -6.23
N ALA A 86 1.60 15.83 -7.05
CA ALA A 86 1.48 17.00 -7.90
C ALA A 86 0.25 16.94 -8.83
N ALA A 87 -0.10 15.74 -9.33
CA ALA A 87 -1.29 15.56 -10.13
C ALA A 87 -2.61 15.66 -9.33
N LYS A 88 -2.61 15.34 -8.02
CA LYS A 88 -3.83 15.47 -7.18
C LYS A 88 -4.22 16.94 -6.98
N ASP A 89 -3.26 17.84 -6.91
CA ASP A 89 -3.52 19.27 -6.71
C ASP A 89 -4.20 19.91 -7.93
N THR A 90 -4.21 19.21 -9.08
CA THR A 90 -4.81 19.68 -10.33
C THR A 90 -6.21 19.11 -10.63
N ASP A 91 -6.74 18.20 -9.80
CA ASP A 91 -8.02 17.46 -9.98
C ASP A 91 -8.23 16.79 -11.37
N LYS A 92 -7.19 16.74 -12.21
CA LYS A 92 -7.25 16.18 -13.57
C LYS A 92 -7.26 14.65 -13.50
N LYS A 93 -8.37 14.07 -13.97
CA LYS A 93 -8.45 12.62 -14.22
C LYS A 93 -7.47 12.24 -15.34
N LEU A 94 -6.72 11.16 -15.14
CA LEU A 94 -5.86 10.62 -16.19
C LEU A 94 -6.66 10.14 -17.40
N SER A 95 -6.13 10.44 -18.59
CA SER A 95 -6.53 9.80 -19.85
C SER A 95 -6.37 8.27 -19.76
N PRO A 96 -7.19 7.48 -20.48
CA PRO A 96 -6.95 6.05 -20.68
C PRO A 96 -5.53 5.72 -21.15
N GLU A 97 -4.96 6.52 -22.05
CA GLU A 97 -3.61 6.32 -22.57
C GLU A 97 -2.54 6.51 -21.49
N ASP A 98 -2.67 7.56 -20.67
CA ASP A 98 -1.76 7.79 -19.53
C ASP A 98 -1.84 6.65 -18.51
N LYS A 99 -3.04 6.10 -18.29
CA LYS A 99 -3.21 4.94 -17.40
C LYS A 99 -2.50 3.71 -17.96
N LEU A 100 -2.65 3.46 -19.27
CA LEU A 100 -1.99 2.34 -19.94
C LEU A 100 -0.47 2.48 -19.88
N LYS A 101 0.05 3.66 -20.20
CA LYS A 101 1.49 3.96 -20.14
C LYS A 101 2.07 3.71 -18.74
N ARG A 102 1.42 4.24 -17.70
CA ARG A 102 1.86 4.03 -16.30
C ARG A 102 1.80 2.56 -15.89
N GLU A 103 0.82 1.81 -16.37
CA GLU A 103 0.72 0.39 -16.07
C GLU A 103 1.84 -0.41 -16.76
N ASN A 104 2.15 -0.10 -18.02
CA ASN A 104 3.29 -0.69 -18.72
C ASN A 104 4.62 -0.39 -18.01
N GLU A 105 4.88 0.88 -17.67
CA GLU A 105 6.10 1.28 -16.93
C GLU A 105 6.23 0.53 -15.60
N ARG A 106 5.10 0.36 -14.87
CA ARG A 106 5.07 -0.42 -13.62
C ARG A 106 5.40 -1.89 -13.86
N LEU A 107 4.81 -2.51 -14.88
CA LEU A 107 5.03 -3.92 -15.20
C LEU A 107 6.48 -4.16 -15.65
N ASP A 108 7.06 -3.26 -16.45
CA ASP A 108 8.45 -3.35 -16.88
C ASP A 108 9.42 -3.26 -15.70
N GLN A 109 9.15 -2.36 -14.74
CA GLN A 109 9.92 -2.27 -13.49
C GLN A 109 9.80 -3.55 -12.63
N GLU A 110 8.60 -4.13 -12.53
CA GLU A 110 8.38 -5.39 -11.82
C GLU A 110 9.12 -6.55 -12.50
N ILE A 111 9.12 -6.60 -13.83
CA ILE A 111 9.85 -7.59 -14.63
C ILE A 111 11.37 -7.44 -14.43
N ALA A 112 11.88 -6.21 -14.51
CA ALA A 112 13.31 -5.92 -14.32
C ALA A 112 13.77 -6.36 -12.92
N THR A 113 13.04 -5.92 -11.88
CA THR A 113 13.34 -6.32 -10.49
C THR A 113 13.27 -7.84 -10.34
N LYS A 114 12.27 -8.50 -10.93
CA LYS A 114 12.13 -9.95 -10.86
C LYS A 114 13.32 -10.68 -11.50
N ARG A 115 13.83 -10.18 -12.63
CA ARG A 115 15.02 -10.72 -13.31
C ARG A 115 16.28 -10.51 -12.46
N GLU A 116 16.51 -9.29 -11.96
CA GLU A 116 17.63 -8.96 -11.08
C GLU A 116 17.62 -9.84 -9.82
N MET A 117 16.47 -9.99 -9.17
CA MET A 117 16.31 -10.86 -8.00
C MET A 117 16.54 -12.35 -8.31
N LYS A 118 16.12 -12.83 -9.49
CA LYS A 118 16.35 -14.21 -9.89
C LYS A 118 17.83 -14.51 -10.12
N ALA A 119 18.61 -13.53 -10.56
CA ALA A 119 20.04 -13.69 -10.83
C ALA A 119 20.90 -13.78 -9.56
N ILE A 120 20.44 -13.22 -8.43
CA ILE A 120 21.22 -13.13 -7.18
C ILE A 120 20.81 -14.17 -6.14
N LEU A 121 19.56 -14.65 -6.19
CA LEU A 121 19.02 -15.60 -5.22
C LEU A 121 19.22 -17.03 -5.69
N THR A 122 19.39 -17.95 -4.74
CA THR A 122 19.30 -19.38 -5.05
C THR A 122 17.87 -19.74 -5.49
N PRO A 123 17.65 -20.87 -6.17
CA PRO A 123 16.32 -21.30 -6.58
C PRO A 123 15.31 -21.35 -5.40
N GLU A 124 15.74 -21.88 -4.25
CA GLU A 124 14.93 -22.00 -3.04
C GLU A 124 14.59 -20.63 -2.43
N GLN A 125 15.57 -19.73 -2.34
CA GLN A 125 15.37 -18.35 -1.89
C GLN A 125 14.40 -17.60 -2.81
N TYR A 126 14.58 -17.75 -4.12
CA TYR A 126 13.72 -17.10 -5.11
C TYR A 126 12.27 -17.62 -5.06
N GLU A 127 12.07 -18.91 -4.79
CA GLU A 127 10.72 -19.46 -4.60
C GLU A 127 10.05 -18.87 -3.35
N LYS A 128 10.76 -18.81 -2.21
CA LYS A 128 10.27 -18.13 -1.00
C LYS A 128 9.94 -16.66 -1.28
N TYR A 129 10.83 -15.94 -1.96
CA TYR A 129 10.64 -14.55 -2.38
C TYR A 129 9.37 -14.38 -3.24
N SER A 130 9.20 -15.23 -4.26
CA SER A 130 8.04 -15.22 -5.16
C SER A 130 6.73 -15.46 -4.39
N LYS A 131 6.71 -16.42 -3.45
CA LYS A 131 5.55 -16.68 -2.58
C LYS A 131 5.23 -15.48 -1.69
N MET A 132 6.23 -14.84 -1.08
CA MET A 132 6.05 -13.64 -0.27
C MET A 132 5.48 -12.47 -1.10
N SER A 133 6.02 -12.26 -2.31
CA SER A 133 5.56 -11.21 -3.22
C SER A 133 4.09 -11.41 -3.62
N LYS A 134 3.70 -12.64 -4.02
CA LYS A 134 2.30 -13.00 -4.33
C LYS A 134 1.37 -12.77 -3.14
N ARG A 135 1.77 -13.19 -1.93
CA ARG A 135 0.96 -12.97 -0.71
C ARG A 135 0.73 -11.48 -0.43
N ARG A 136 1.75 -10.64 -0.66
CA ARG A 136 1.65 -9.19 -0.50
C ARG A 136 0.66 -8.57 -1.50
N GLY A 137 0.68 -9.01 -2.76
CA GLY A 137 -0.30 -8.64 -3.77
C GLY A 137 -1.73 -9.05 -3.40
N ASN A 138 -1.92 -10.29 -2.95
CA ASN A 138 -3.24 -10.83 -2.59
C ASN A 138 -3.86 -10.16 -1.37
N LYS A 139 -3.06 -9.79 -0.35
CA LYS A 139 -3.55 -8.98 0.79
C LYS A 139 -4.09 -7.63 0.34
N GLY A 140 -3.42 -7.00 -0.64
CA GLY A 140 -3.88 -5.74 -1.24
C GLY A 140 -5.25 -5.86 -1.93
N MET A 141 -5.51 -6.97 -2.61
CA MET A 141 -6.80 -7.21 -3.27
C MET A 141 -7.94 -7.53 -2.28
N ARG A 142 -7.70 -8.38 -1.27
CA ARG A 142 -8.70 -8.71 -0.24
C ARG A 142 -9.15 -7.47 0.57
N GLY A 143 -8.22 -6.55 0.86
CA GLY A 143 -8.52 -5.28 1.52
C GLY A 143 -9.46 -4.38 0.70
N LYS A 144 -9.26 -4.33 -0.63
CA LYS A 144 -10.12 -3.55 -1.55
C LYS A 144 -11.54 -4.14 -1.67
N MET A 145 -11.67 -5.47 -1.68
CA MET A 145 -12.99 -6.14 -1.72
C MET A 145 -13.82 -5.91 -0.45
N LYS A 146 -13.20 -5.96 0.75
CA LYS A 146 -13.92 -5.67 2.00
C LYS A 146 -14.36 -4.20 2.10
N GLY A 147 -13.56 -3.26 1.62
CA GLY A 147 -13.92 -1.83 1.58
C GLY A 147 -15.16 -1.56 0.71
N LYS A 148 -15.20 -2.11 -0.51
CA LYS A 148 -16.33 -1.94 -1.43
C LYS A 148 -17.65 -2.55 -0.92
N LYS A 149 -17.61 -3.61 -0.11
CA LYS A 149 -18.81 -4.20 0.53
C LYS A 149 -19.38 -3.33 1.66
N GLY A 150 -18.53 -2.56 2.35
CA GLY A 150 -18.97 -1.60 3.37
C GLY A 150 -19.68 -0.39 2.76
N GLU A 151 -19.07 0.24 1.75
CA GLU A 151 -19.62 1.42 1.06
C GLU A 151 -20.96 1.12 0.36
N LYS A 152 -21.12 -0.07 -0.23
CA LYS A 152 -22.40 -0.49 -0.84
C LYS A 152 -23.54 -0.71 0.16
N LYS A 153 -23.23 -1.04 1.42
CA LYS A 153 -24.25 -1.20 2.46
C LYS A 153 -24.72 0.15 3.02
N GLU A 154 -23.80 1.10 3.19
CA GLU A 154 -24.12 2.46 3.65
C GLU A 154 -25.00 3.19 2.62
N HIS A 155 -24.65 3.18 1.34
CA HIS A 155 -25.48 3.81 0.29
C HIS A 155 -26.86 3.18 0.07
N LYS A 156 -27.07 1.93 0.53
CA LYS A 156 -28.38 1.29 0.48
C LYS A 156 -29.26 1.76 1.65
N MET A 157 -28.66 2.01 2.81
CA MET A 157 -29.36 2.51 4.00
C MET A 157 -29.68 4.02 3.95
N GLU A 158 -28.98 4.81 3.14
CA GLU A 158 -29.30 6.23 2.90
C GLU A 158 -30.44 6.45 1.88
N LYS A 159 -30.89 5.39 1.19
CA LYS A 159 -31.92 5.45 0.15
C LYS A 159 -33.25 4.78 0.54
N GLU A 160 -33.33 4.25 1.75
CA GLU A 160 -34.54 3.71 2.39
C GLU A 160 -34.95 4.66 3.53
#